data_AF-A0AAV4JPH3-F1
#
_entry.id   AF-A0AAV4JPH3-F1
#
_cell.length_a   1.000
_cell.length_b   1.000
_cell.length_c   1.000
_cell.angle_alpha   90.00
_cell.angle_beta   90.00
_cell.angle_gamma   90.00
#
_symmetry.space_group_name_H-M   'P 1'
#
loop_
_entity.id
_entity.type
_entity.pdbx_description
1 polymer ?
#
loop_
_entity_poly.entity_id
_entity_poly.type
_entity_poly.pdbx_seq_one_letter_code
_entity_poly.pdbx_strand_id
1 'polypeptide(L)'
;MVIMMMLMVMVIKMMRSYLEAIGDVIRCTVVLNNIYTNCLVLTGLESINTFGNCPPKTLAAFVLRRLESCPHASVAGYVVVILYIMVTRLIFYILMFAMFSDTINRTQDRSVELWKYQFQSIVTEFESRPVIPPPLNIITYPFRLSYFLGNVAMEIMLEYCPCCSEEEVRKDQFTAIPYNQWKSYLVQISREAEEKEDKVNDVIIALEEESATQQVAIKHLTDHLVQIERHQTVTAIYLEDLKKKLEILDPKTRVHFQHGREQKIHEFARMTPYPGTDFHRFLLLDKDVPWEIPYEAYDPGTYSKPVEEFPAEEQPFVDIDILNLPMVGGFYLTPQGLIQQGADMDSVVAEVSLHASPLDIAYNTVQTISLPTGQEVAVDRRSYMVDKNDQPLQYDVDTSGVPINPMGRTGLRGRGQLHHWGPNHLIKAVISRYTPAANTSGTSANQPQTMEILVRTSPEGGGISLIGGPVRHGKTAYSTLCDIMTEIYPDSTADHGPNADQEEMIHTFSKFASNTYGKKSKAAFATYGYSAFLVYRGYEDSQLNTDNAWQEVEFFNFHYKHRDNFNSCSKGVRRIKKI
;
A
#
# COMPACT_ATOMS: atom_id res chain seq x y z
N MET A 1 31.22 6.82 11.78
CA MET A 1 32.30 7.50 12.54
C MET A 1 32.11 7.42 14.06
N VAL A 2 30.93 7.75 14.60
CA VAL A 2 30.63 7.68 16.05
C VAL A 2 30.79 6.27 16.63
N ILE A 3 30.34 5.24 15.91
CA ILE A 3 30.50 3.83 16.31
C ILE A 3 31.99 3.42 16.36
N MET A 4 32.80 3.89 15.41
CA MET A 4 34.25 3.66 15.40
C MET A 4 34.95 4.35 16.57
N MET A 5 34.56 5.58 16.92
CA MET A 5 35.08 6.26 18.13
C MET A 5 34.67 5.54 19.42
N MET A 6 33.43 5.06 19.52
CA MET A 6 32.98 4.29 20.68
C MET A 6 33.73 2.96 20.82
N LEU A 7 33.96 2.25 19.72
CA LEU A 7 34.79 1.04 19.69
C LEU A 7 36.23 1.33 20.12
N MET A 8 36.82 2.44 19.66
CA MET A 8 38.19 2.81 20.01
C MET A 8 38.33 3.16 21.51
N VAL A 9 37.39 3.91 22.07
CA VAL A 9 37.37 4.24 23.51
C VAL A 9 37.14 2.99 24.37
N MET A 10 36.29 2.08 23.89
CA MET A 10 36.03 0.80 24.55
C MET A 10 37.28 -0.10 24.54
N VAL A 11 38.00 -0.17 23.41
CA VAL A 11 39.26 -0.90 23.27
C VAL A 11 40.37 -0.32 24.16
N ILE A 12 40.47 1.01 24.29
CA ILE A 12 41.46 1.66 25.17
C ILE A 12 41.17 1.38 26.64
N LYS A 13 39.90 1.49 27.09
CA LYS A 13 39.49 1.12 28.45
C LYS A 13 39.73 -0.37 28.74
N MET A 14 39.48 -1.22 27.74
CA MET A 14 39.69 -2.66 27.85
C MET A 14 41.19 -3.02 27.91
N MET A 15 42.05 -2.36 27.12
CA MET A 15 43.51 -2.53 27.21
C MET A 15 44.07 -2.11 28.57
N ARG A 16 43.54 -1.03 29.17
CA ARG A 16 43.96 -0.59 30.51
C ARG A 16 43.61 -1.63 31.59
N SER A 17 42.39 -2.15 31.55
CA SER A 17 41.94 -3.23 32.44
C SER A 17 42.71 -4.54 32.21
N TYR A 18 43.13 -4.81 30.98
CA TYR A 18 43.96 -5.97 30.62
C TYR A 18 45.41 -5.86 31.12
N LEU A 19 46.03 -4.68 31.06
CA LEU A 19 47.36 -4.42 31.62
C LEU A 19 47.38 -4.60 33.15
N GLU A 20 46.30 -4.18 33.83
CA GLU A 20 46.13 -4.40 35.27
C GLU A 20 45.96 -5.90 35.59
N ALA A 21 45.15 -6.63 34.79
CA ALA A 21 44.96 -8.08 34.95
C ALA A 21 46.22 -8.91 34.67
N ILE A 22 47.04 -8.54 33.68
CA ILE A 22 48.34 -9.19 33.42
C ILE A 22 49.28 -8.99 34.61
N GLY A 23 49.32 -7.78 35.20
CA GLY A 23 50.16 -7.50 36.36
C GLY A 23 49.83 -8.39 37.57
N ASP A 24 48.56 -8.77 37.72
CA ASP A 24 48.10 -9.65 38.80
C ASP A 24 48.30 -11.13 38.47
N VAL A 25 48.15 -11.54 37.21
CA VAL A 25 48.47 -12.90 36.75
C VAL A 25 49.97 -13.17 36.89
N ILE A 26 50.86 -12.26 36.45
CA ILE A 26 52.32 -12.41 36.59
C ILE A 26 52.72 -12.53 38.07
N ARG A 27 52.09 -11.75 38.97
CA ARG A 27 52.31 -11.88 40.41
C ARG A 27 51.92 -13.25 40.95
N CYS A 28 50.82 -13.85 40.47
CA CYS A 28 50.41 -15.21 40.82
C CYS A 28 51.35 -16.28 40.23
N THR A 29 51.83 -16.14 38.98
CA THR A 29 52.77 -17.11 38.36
C THR A 29 54.12 -17.15 39.07
N VAL A 30 54.64 -15.99 39.51
CA VAL A 30 55.88 -15.92 40.30
C VAL A 30 55.73 -16.60 41.66
N VAL A 31 54.56 -16.47 42.31
CA VAL A 31 54.26 -17.17 43.56
C VAL A 31 54.16 -18.69 43.35
N LEU A 32 53.49 -19.15 42.29
CA LEU A 32 53.38 -20.56 41.94
C LEU A 32 54.76 -21.20 41.62
N ASN A 33 55.63 -20.49 40.91
CA ASN A 33 56.97 -20.99 40.57
C ASN A 33 57.89 -21.10 41.81
N ASN A 34 57.72 -20.20 42.79
CA ASN A 34 58.39 -20.26 44.09
C ASN A 34 57.90 -21.42 44.96
N ILE A 35 56.62 -21.79 44.85
CA ILE A 35 56.06 -22.97 45.54
C ILE A 35 56.61 -24.26 44.91
N TYR A 36 56.70 -24.29 43.58
CA TYR A 36 57.21 -25.43 42.83
C TYR A 36 58.66 -25.75 43.19
N THR A 37 59.51 -24.74 43.24
CA THR A 37 60.92 -24.88 43.66
C THR A 37 61.06 -25.32 45.12
N ASN A 38 60.24 -24.81 46.05
CA ASN A 38 60.30 -25.19 47.46
C ASN A 38 59.74 -26.61 47.74
N CYS A 39 58.66 -27.08 47.08
CA CYS A 39 58.16 -28.47 47.26
C CYS A 39 59.13 -29.49 46.57
N LEU A 40 59.88 -29.11 45.51
CA LEU A 40 60.91 -29.97 44.91
C LEU A 40 62.13 -30.19 45.82
N VAL A 41 62.62 -29.13 46.48
CA VAL A 41 63.81 -29.18 47.36
C VAL A 41 63.56 -29.99 48.64
N LEU A 42 62.33 -29.96 49.18
CA LEU A 42 61.97 -30.66 50.42
C LEU A 42 61.63 -32.14 50.23
N THR A 43 61.24 -32.56 49.03
CA THR A 43 60.78 -33.94 48.79
C THR A 43 61.81 -34.83 48.10
N GLY A 44 62.89 -34.27 47.55
CA GLY A 44 63.99 -35.06 46.96
C GLY A 44 63.54 -36.05 45.87
N LEU A 45 62.41 -35.79 45.22
CA LEU A 45 61.79 -36.68 44.23
C LEU A 45 62.01 -36.14 42.81
N GLU A 46 62.96 -36.74 42.10
CA GLU A 46 63.11 -36.61 40.64
C GLU A 46 62.08 -37.49 39.92
N SER A 47 60.79 -37.12 39.88
CA SER A 47 59.88 -37.52 38.78
C SER A 47 58.51 -36.83 38.85
N ILE A 48 58.02 -36.46 37.67
CA ILE A 48 57.01 -35.42 37.40
C ILE A 48 55.54 -35.91 37.48
N ASN A 49 55.26 -37.17 37.83
CA ASN A 49 53.93 -37.76 37.56
C ASN A 49 53.05 -38.09 38.78
N THR A 50 53.22 -37.39 39.92
CA THR A 50 52.27 -37.50 41.04
C THR A 50 51.93 -36.13 41.64
N PHE A 51 51.19 -35.31 40.89
CA PHE A 51 50.71 -33.97 41.29
C PHE A 51 49.66 -33.96 42.45
N GLY A 52 49.41 -35.09 43.11
CA GLY A 52 48.36 -35.24 44.11
C GLY A 52 48.79 -35.20 45.58
N ASN A 53 50.08 -35.30 45.92
CA ASN A 53 50.51 -35.60 47.30
C ASN A 53 51.64 -34.70 47.86
N CYS A 54 51.50 -33.36 47.81
CA CYS A 54 52.26 -32.47 48.73
C CYS A 54 51.34 -32.30 49.98
N PRO A 55 51.66 -32.88 51.16
CA PRO A 55 50.76 -32.87 52.30
C PRO A 55 50.51 -31.44 52.82
N PRO A 56 49.26 -31.06 53.17
CA PRO A 56 48.89 -29.68 53.48
C PRO A 56 49.54 -29.11 54.75
N LYS A 57 50.26 -29.94 55.52
CA LYS A 57 50.95 -29.53 56.76
C LYS A 57 52.31 -28.85 56.52
N THR A 58 52.79 -28.80 55.28
CA THR A 58 54.11 -28.23 54.93
C THR A 58 54.06 -26.93 54.13
N LEU A 59 52.87 -26.42 53.75
CA LEU A 59 52.73 -25.10 53.13
C LEU A 59 52.38 -24.06 54.21
N ALA A 60 53.18 -23.00 54.34
CA ALA A 60 52.87 -21.91 55.27
C ALA A 60 51.49 -21.30 54.93
N ALA A 61 50.64 -21.09 55.94
CA ALA A 61 49.28 -20.56 55.78
C ALA A 61 49.18 -19.26 54.97
N PHE A 62 50.28 -18.48 54.93
CA PHE A 62 50.42 -17.28 54.10
C PHE A 62 50.36 -17.54 52.59
N VAL A 63 50.88 -18.69 52.14
CA VAL A 63 50.96 -19.05 50.71
C VAL A 63 49.60 -19.52 50.17
N LEU A 64 48.87 -20.32 50.96
CA LEU A 64 47.50 -20.75 50.65
C LEU A 64 46.55 -19.55 50.51
N ARG A 65 46.67 -18.54 51.39
CA ARG A 65 45.85 -17.32 51.34
C ARG A 65 46.07 -16.48 50.08
N ARG A 66 47.30 -16.49 49.52
CA ARG A 66 47.61 -15.81 48.24
C ARG A 66 47.11 -16.57 47.02
N LEU A 67 47.12 -17.90 47.04
CA LEU A 67 46.58 -18.73 45.97
C LEU A 67 45.05 -18.58 45.85
N GLU A 68 44.37 -18.47 46.98
CA GLU A 68 42.91 -18.23 47.06
C GLU A 68 42.51 -16.85 46.50
N SER A 69 43.48 -15.92 46.40
CA SER A 69 43.28 -14.57 45.85
C SER A 69 43.48 -14.50 44.32
N CYS A 70 43.90 -15.59 43.66
CA CYS A 70 44.18 -15.58 42.23
C CYS A 70 42.88 -15.77 41.42
N PRO A 71 42.50 -14.83 40.54
CA PRO A 71 41.28 -14.94 39.76
C PRO A 71 41.45 -16.02 38.68
N HIS A 72 40.87 -17.20 38.89
CA HIS A 72 40.91 -18.30 37.92
C HIS A 72 40.04 -18.08 36.68
N ALA A 73 39.21 -17.03 36.65
CA ALA A 73 38.37 -16.67 35.52
C ALA A 73 38.35 -15.14 35.33
N SER A 74 39.20 -14.63 34.45
CA SER A 74 39.09 -13.24 34.00
C SER A 74 38.10 -13.16 32.84
N VAL A 75 36.94 -12.53 33.05
CA VAL A 75 35.99 -12.20 31.97
C VAL A 75 36.69 -11.42 30.84
N ALA A 76 37.66 -10.57 31.20
CA ALA A 76 38.48 -9.82 30.25
C ALA A 76 39.26 -10.73 29.26
N GLY A 77 39.83 -11.83 29.74
CA GLY A 77 40.53 -12.81 28.88
C GLY A 77 39.60 -13.45 27.85
N TYR A 78 38.40 -13.84 28.27
CA TYR A 78 37.40 -14.40 27.36
C TYR A 78 36.93 -13.38 26.31
N VAL A 79 36.72 -12.12 26.70
CA VAL A 79 36.34 -11.05 25.77
C VAL A 79 37.45 -10.79 24.74
N VAL A 80 38.73 -10.81 25.12
CA VAL A 80 39.85 -10.65 24.18
C VAL A 80 39.93 -11.81 23.20
N VAL A 81 39.75 -13.05 23.66
CA VAL A 81 39.74 -14.23 22.77
C VAL A 81 38.57 -14.16 21.79
N ILE A 82 37.38 -13.76 22.23
CA ILE A 82 36.20 -13.59 21.36
C ILE A 82 36.45 -12.47 20.35
N LEU A 83 36.98 -11.31 20.76
CA LEU A 83 37.32 -10.21 19.86
C LEU A 83 38.37 -10.64 18.82
N TYR A 84 39.39 -11.38 19.24
CA TYR A 84 40.42 -11.92 18.36
C TYR A 84 39.84 -12.88 17.31
N ILE A 85 38.99 -13.82 17.73
CA ILE A 85 38.31 -14.75 16.82
C ILE A 85 37.38 -13.97 15.88
N MET A 86 36.67 -12.96 16.38
CA MET A 86 35.77 -12.12 15.58
C MET A 86 36.55 -11.36 14.49
N VAL A 87 37.65 -10.69 14.83
CA VAL A 87 38.47 -9.94 13.86
C VAL A 87 39.10 -10.87 12.82
N THR A 88 39.68 -12.00 13.25
CA THR A 88 40.34 -12.93 12.33
C THR A 88 39.36 -13.63 11.39
N ARG A 89 38.21 -14.09 11.90
CA ARG A 89 37.23 -14.85 11.10
C ARG A 89 36.28 -13.97 10.30
N LEU A 90 35.82 -12.85 10.85
CA LEU A 90 34.84 -12.00 10.16
C LEU A 90 35.49 -10.93 9.29
N ILE A 91 36.66 -10.42 9.66
CA ILE A 91 37.29 -9.32 8.91
C ILE A 91 38.39 -9.85 8.00
N PHE A 92 39.41 -10.50 8.57
CA PHE A 92 40.59 -10.89 7.79
C PHE A 92 40.31 -11.98 6.75
N TYR A 93 39.59 -13.04 7.11
CA TYR A 93 39.26 -14.12 6.17
C TYR A 93 38.42 -13.65 4.98
N ILE A 94 37.41 -12.79 5.23
CA ILE A 94 36.55 -12.25 4.17
C ILE A 94 37.35 -11.35 3.23
N LEU A 95 38.24 -10.51 3.78
CA LEU A 95 39.09 -9.62 2.97
C LEU A 95 40.09 -10.43 2.12
N MET A 96 40.71 -11.45 2.71
CA MET A 96 41.61 -12.35 1.98
C MET A 96 40.88 -13.09 0.84
N PHE A 97 39.69 -13.61 1.11
CA PHE A 97 38.85 -14.26 0.11
C PHE A 97 38.46 -13.29 -1.02
N ALA A 98 38.07 -12.05 -0.69
CA ALA A 98 37.72 -11.04 -1.69
C ALA A 98 38.90 -10.70 -2.62
N MET A 99 40.10 -10.47 -2.06
CA MET A 99 41.29 -10.17 -2.87
C MET A 99 41.71 -11.35 -3.76
N PHE A 100 41.68 -12.58 -3.22
CA PHE A 100 42.00 -13.75 -4.02
C PHE A 100 40.94 -14.05 -5.07
N SER A 101 39.65 -13.87 -4.78
CA SER A 101 38.59 -14.09 -5.76
C SER A 101 38.70 -13.12 -6.94
N ASP A 102 38.97 -11.83 -6.70
CA ASP A 102 39.20 -10.87 -7.79
C ASP A 102 40.46 -11.22 -8.59
N THR A 103 41.55 -11.58 -7.91
CA THR A 103 42.79 -11.98 -8.59
C THR A 103 42.61 -13.26 -9.41
N ILE A 104 41.90 -14.27 -8.89
CA ILE A 104 41.60 -15.52 -9.59
C ILE A 104 40.73 -15.22 -10.82
N ASN A 105 39.63 -14.49 -10.66
CA ASN A 105 38.73 -14.18 -11.78
C ASN A 105 39.45 -13.41 -12.90
N ARG A 106 40.36 -12.47 -12.57
CA ARG A 106 41.15 -11.74 -13.58
C ARG A 106 42.23 -12.58 -14.25
N THR A 107 42.76 -13.59 -13.56
CA THR A 107 43.90 -14.39 -14.06
C THR A 107 43.47 -15.71 -14.69
N GLN A 108 42.30 -16.25 -14.34
CA GLN A 108 41.83 -17.56 -14.79
C GLN A 108 41.70 -17.62 -16.31
N ASP A 109 41.14 -16.58 -16.93
CA ASP A 109 40.94 -16.52 -18.39
C ASP A 109 42.26 -16.57 -19.18
N ARG A 110 43.35 -16.02 -18.63
CA ARG A 110 44.68 -15.98 -19.28
C ARG A 110 45.68 -16.99 -18.72
N SER A 111 45.30 -17.72 -17.68
CA SER A 111 46.20 -18.64 -16.96
C SER A 111 46.76 -19.73 -17.87
N VAL A 112 45.92 -20.27 -18.76
CA VAL A 112 46.30 -21.34 -19.69
C VAL A 112 47.30 -20.83 -20.73
N GLU A 113 47.14 -19.60 -21.23
CA GLU A 113 48.08 -19.00 -22.18
C GLU A 113 49.44 -18.75 -21.54
N LEU A 114 49.45 -18.20 -20.31
CA LEU A 114 50.68 -17.98 -19.56
C LEU A 114 51.40 -19.29 -19.23
N TRP A 115 50.65 -20.32 -18.84
CA TRP A 115 51.19 -21.65 -18.59
C TRP A 115 51.82 -22.24 -19.87
N LYS A 116 51.16 -22.14 -21.02
CA LYS A 116 51.72 -22.61 -22.30
C LYS A 116 53.04 -21.93 -22.63
N TYR A 117 53.14 -20.61 -22.42
CA TYR A 117 54.39 -19.87 -22.64
C TYR A 117 55.51 -20.30 -21.68
N GLN A 118 55.20 -20.37 -20.38
CA GLN A 118 56.17 -20.81 -19.36
C GLN A 118 56.60 -22.27 -19.57
N PHE A 119 55.65 -23.14 -19.90
CA PHE A 119 55.91 -24.54 -20.19
C PHE A 119 56.85 -24.67 -21.38
N GLN A 120 56.64 -23.90 -22.46
CA GLN A 120 57.56 -23.92 -23.59
C GLN A 120 58.98 -23.51 -23.19
N SER A 121 59.12 -22.48 -22.35
CA SER A 121 60.43 -22.07 -21.82
C SER A 121 61.09 -23.16 -20.96
N ILE A 122 60.31 -23.92 -20.20
CA ILE A 122 60.82 -25.03 -19.39
C ILE A 122 61.25 -26.18 -20.30
N VAL A 123 60.44 -26.52 -21.30
CA VAL A 123 60.74 -27.61 -22.24
C VAL A 123 62.05 -27.33 -22.99
N THR A 124 62.24 -26.12 -23.51
CA THR A 124 63.49 -25.75 -24.20
C THR A 124 64.70 -25.79 -23.27
N GLU A 125 64.53 -25.39 -22.00
CA GLU A 125 65.58 -25.51 -21.00
C GLU A 125 65.96 -26.97 -20.74
N PHE A 126 64.99 -27.87 -20.54
CA PHE A 126 65.24 -29.30 -20.30
C PHE A 126 65.81 -30.02 -21.51
N GLU A 127 65.42 -29.65 -22.73
CA GLU A 127 66.00 -30.20 -23.95
C GLU A 127 67.50 -29.88 -24.08
N SER A 128 67.91 -28.68 -23.65
CA SER A 128 69.33 -28.27 -23.69
C SER A 128 70.21 -28.96 -22.63
N ARG A 129 69.59 -29.53 -21.58
CA ARG A 129 70.28 -30.14 -20.44
C ARG A 129 70.79 -31.55 -20.79
N PRO A 130 71.94 -31.95 -20.24
CA PRO A 130 72.47 -33.31 -20.43
C PRO A 130 71.56 -34.35 -19.76
N VAL A 131 71.44 -35.51 -20.39
CA VAL A 131 70.53 -36.61 -19.99
C VAL A 131 70.85 -37.18 -18.60
N ILE A 132 72.08 -37.01 -18.12
CA ILE A 132 72.55 -37.59 -16.85
C ILE A 132 72.20 -36.68 -15.67
N PRO A 133 71.58 -37.21 -14.59
CA PRO A 133 71.21 -36.41 -13.43
C PRO A 133 72.45 -35.87 -12.68
N PRO A 134 72.40 -34.65 -12.11
CA PRO A 134 73.42 -34.15 -11.19
C PRO A 134 73.57 -35.08 -9.96
N PRO A 135 74.79 -35.38 -9.47
CA PRO A 135 76.09 -34.75 -9.75
C PRO A 135 76.91 -35.37 -10.91
N LEU A 136 76.44 -36.46 -11.52
CA LEU A 136 77.19 -37.20 -12.57
C LEU A 136 77.30 -36.44 -13.90
N ASN A 137 76.60 -35.31 -14.02
CA ASN A 137 76.67 -34.39 -15.15
C ASN A 137 78.12 -33.91 -15.44
N ILE A 138 78.99 -33.84 -14.43
CA ILE A 138 80.41 -33.46 -14.60
C ILE A 138 81.12 -34.28 -15.69
N ILE A 139 80.73 -35.56 -15.83
CA ILE A 139 81.32 -36.47 -16.82
C ILE A 139 80.93 -36.05 -18.25
N THR A 140 79.76 -35.44 -18.48
CA THR A 140 79.29 -35.12 -19.83
C THR A 140 79.97 -33.90 -20.45
N TYR A 141 80.37 -32.92 -19.63
CA TYR A 141 81.00 -31.69 -20.10
C TYR A 141 82.31 -31.89 -20.90
N PRO A 142 83.28 -32.75 -20.51
CA PRO A 142 84.46 -33.00 -21.33
C PRO A 142 84.11 -33.65 -22.69
N PHE A 143 83.15 -34.57 -22.73
CA PHE A 143 82.69 -35.17 -24.01
C PHE A 143 81.99 -34.14 -24.90
N ARG A 144 81.18 -33.25 -24.32
CA ARG A 144 80.51 -32.18 -25.06
C ARG A 144 81.52 -31.16 -25.58
N LEU A 145 82.57 -30.85 -24.81
CA LEU A 145 83.66 -29.97 -25.24
C LEU A 145 84.49 -30.59 -26.37
N SER A 146 84.82 -31.89 -26.30
CA SER A 146 85.52 -32.57 -27.40
C SER A 146 84.66 -32.66 -28.66
N TYR A 147 83.35 -32.91 -28.51
CA TYR A 147 82.41 -32.91 -29.64
C TYR A 147 82.27 -31.51 -30.24
N PHE A 148 82.19 -30.46 -29.41
CA PHE A 148 82.14 -29.07 -29.87
C PHE A 148 83.41 -28.67 -30.63
N LEU A 149 84.60 -29.01 -30.12
CA LEU A 149 85.87 -28.78 -30.82
C LEU A 149 85.92 -29.56 -32.15
N GLY A 150 85.36 -30.78 -32.18
CA GLY A 150 85.23 -31.59 -33.39
C GLY A 150 84.28 -30.96 -34.42
N ASN A 151 83.12 -30.46 -33.99
CA ASN A 151 82.15 -29.81 -34.87
C ASN A 151 82.66 -28.46 -35.38
N VAL A 152 83.33 -27.65 -34.56
CA VAL A 152 83.97 -26.41 -35.03
C VAL A 152 85.06 -26.73 -36.06
N ALA A 153 85.85 -27.78 -35.84
CA ALA A 153 86.80 -28.24 -36.85
C ALA A 153 86.11 -28.77 -38.12
N MET A 154 84.93 -29.38 -38.00
CA MET A 154 84.11 -29.86 -39.11
C MET A 154 83.43 -28.72 -39.87
N GLU A 155 82.92 -27.69 -39.20
CA GLU A 155 82.38 -26.47 -39.81
C GLU A 155 83.45 -25.72 -40.58
N ILE A 156 84.67 -25.59 -40.03
CA ILE A 156 85.82 -25.04 -40.75
C ILE A 156 86.16 -25.89 -41.98
N MET A 157 86.02 -27.22 -41.91
CA MET A 157 86.20 -28.13 -43.06
C MET A 157 85.06 -28.03 -44.08
N LEU A 158 83.83 -27.77 -43.65
CA LEU A 158 82.63 -27.62 -44.49
C LEU A 158 82.60 -26.26 -45.19
N GLU A 159 83.07 -25.20 -44.54
CA GLU A 159 83.30 -23.88 -45.16
C GLU A 159 84.36 -23.96 -46.27
N TYR A 160 85.26 -24.95 -46.19
CA TYR A 160 86.25 -25.26 -47.22
C TYR A 160 85.83 -26.38 -48.22
N CYS A 161 84.73 -27.13 -48.02
CA CYS A 161 84.16 -28.05 -49.04
C CYS A 161 82.73 -27.67 -49.47
N PRO A 162 82.52 -27.18 -50.70
CA PRO A 162 81.20 -26.89 -51.26
C PRO A 162 80.25 -28.10 -51.37
N CYS A 163 80.82 -29.30 -51.33
CA CYS A 163 80.17 -30.57 -51.65
C CYS A 163 79.14 -31.06 -50.61
N CYS A 164 79.32 -30.71 -49.34
CA CYS A 164 78.54 -31.27 -48.23
C CYS A 164 77.46 -30.31 -47.68
N SER A 165 77.43 -29.04 -48.13
CA SER A 165 76.43 -28.02 -47.74
C SER A 165 75.03 -28.29 -48.32
N GLU A 166 74.95 -28.91 -49.50
CA GLU A 166 73.71 -29.09 -50.27
C GLU A 166 72.80 -30.23 -49.76
N GLU A 167 73.34 -31.12 -48.92
CA GLU A 167 72.63 -32.31 -48.43
C GLU A 167 71.92 -32.06 -47.09
N GLU A 168 72.39 -31.07 -46.30
CA GLU A 168 71.78 -30.64 -45.04
C GLU A 168 70.52 -29.79 -45.26
N VAL A 169 70.54 -28.83 -46.21
CA VAL A 169 69.39 -27.98 -46.57
C VAL A 169 68.17 -28.82 -47.02
N ARG A 170 68.41 -30.01 -47.56
CA ARG A 170 67.36 -30.90 -48.09
C ARG A 170 66.58 -31.64 -46.99
N LYS A 171 67.16 -31.84 -45.80
CA LYS A 171 66.50 -32.55 -44.70
C LYS A 171 65.52 -31.66 -43.92
N ASP A 172 65.81 -30.38 -43.75
CA ASP A 172 64.92 -29.44 -43.04
C ASP A 172 63.65 -29.08 -43.82
N GLN A 173 63.66 -29.26 -45.15
CA GLN A 173 62.54 -28.92 -46.02
C GLN A 173 61.34 -29.89 -45.90
N PHE A 174 61.54 -31.10 -45.38
CA PHE A 174 60.52 -32.17 -45.44
C PHE A 174 59.51 -32.16 -44.27
N THR A 175 59.75 -31.38 -43.20
CA THR A 175 58.94 -31.42 -41.98
C THR A 175 58.19 -30.12 -41.64
N ALA A 176 58.37 -29.05 -42.41
CA ALA A 176 57.73 -27.76 -42.15
C ALA A 176 56.69 -27.42 -43.23
N ILE A 177 55.40 -27.43 -42.87
CA ILE A 177 54.36 -26.81 -43.70
C ILE A 177 54.72 -25.32 -43.84
N PRO A 178 54.83 -24.77 -45.06
CA PRO A 178 55.24 -23.39 -45.26
C PRO A 178 54.24 -22.41 -44.60
N TYR A 179 54.76 -21.39 -43.92
CA TYR A 179 54.00 -20.37 -43.18
C TYR A 179 52.81 -19.79 -43.96
N ASN A 180 52.97 -19.60 -45.27
CA ASN A 180 51.94 -19.05 -46.15
C ASN A 180 50.69 -19.95 -46.25
N GLN A 181 50.86 -21.26 -46.12
CA GLN A 181 49.76 -22.23 -46.19
C GLN A 181 48.98 -22.27 -44.85
N TRP A 182 49.67 -22.11 -43.71
CA TRP A 182 48.99 -21.92 -42.42
C TRP A 182 48.14 -20.66 -42.40
N LYS A 183 48.65 -19.56 -42.98
CA LYS A 183 47.91 -18.31 -43.10
C LYS A 183 46.62 -18.47 -43.90
N SER A 184 46.64 -19.24 -45.00
CA SER A 184 45.41 -19.47 -45.78
C SER A 184 44.37 -20.29 -45.03
N TYR A 185 44.78 -21.31 -44.25
CA TYR A 185 43.84 -22.10 -43.45
C TYR A 185 43.20 -21.28 -42.32
N LEU A 186 43.97 -20.42 -41.66
CA LEU A 186 43.45 -19.55 -40.59
C LEU A 186 42.38 -18.57 -41.11
N VAL A 187 42.61 -17.98 -42.29
CA VAL A 187 41.64 -17.09 -42.94
C VAL A 187 40.36 -17.82 -43.32
N GLN A 188 40.46 -19.08 -43.74
CA GLN A 188 39.28 -19.88 -44.07
C GLN A 188 38.45 -20.19 -42.81
N ILE A 189 39.11 -20.60 -41.72
CA ILE A 189 38.44 -20.91 -40.45
C ILE A 189 37.76 -19.66 -39.87
N SER A 190 38.41 -18.49 -39.93
CA SER A 190 37.79 -17.25 -39.45
C SER A 190 36.54 -16.91 -40.25
N ARG A 191 36.59 -17.05 -41.58
CA ARG A 191 35.42 -16.80 -42.44
C ARG A 191 34.27 -17.76 -42.14
N GLU A 192 34.55 -19.04 -41.93
CA GLU A 192 33.53 -20.03 -41.57
C GLU A 192 32.91 -19.76 -40.19
N ALA A 193 33.65 -19.14 -39.26
CA ALA A 193 33.14 -18.74 -37.96
C ALA A 193 32.20 -17.52 -38.10
N GLU A 194 32.61 -16.49 -38.85
CA GLU A 194 31.79 -15.31 -39.15
C GLU A 194 30.48 -15.71 -39.84
N GLU A 195 30.54 -16.57 -40.87
CA GLU A 195 29.33 -17.05 -41.57
C GLU A 195 28.37 -17.82 -40.65
N LYS A 196 28.86 -18.48 -39.61
CA LYS A 196 28.00 -19.16 -38.62
C LYS A 196 27.39 -18.17 -37.65
N GLU A 197 28.15 -17.17 -37.23
CA GLU A 197 27.67 -16.11 -36.35
C GLU A 197 26.56 -15.30 -37.03
N ASP A 198 26.75 -14.92 -38.30
CA ASP A 198 25.73 -14.22 -39.10
C ASP A 198 24.44 -15.05 -39.22
N LYS A 199 24.55 -16.35 -39.51
CA LYS A 199 23.39 -17.25 -39.57
C LYS A 199 22.65 -17.35 -38.25
N VAL A 200 23.37 -17.35 -37.12
CA VAL A 200 22.73 -17.37 -35.79
C VAL A 200 22.01 -16.04 -35.54
N ASN A 201 22.63 -14.92 -35.90
CA ASN A 201 22.02 -13.59 -35.77
C ASN A 201 20.75 -13.45 -36.62
N ASP A 202 20.76 -13.95 -37.86
CA ASP A 202 19.57 -13.96 -38.73
C ASP A 202 18.41 -14.76 -38.11
N VAL A 203 18.71 -15.91 -37.48
CA VAL A 203 17.70 -16.71 -36.77
C VAL A 203 17.16 -15.98 -35.56
N ILE A 204 18.00 -15.27 -34.80
CA ILE A 204 17.57 -14.47 -33.65
C ILE A 204 16.61 -13.35 -34.11
N ILE A 205 16.96 -12.63 -35.18
CA ILE A 205 16.11 -11.56 -35.73
C ILE A 205 14.75 -12.12 -36.15
N ALA A 206 14.72 -13.27 -36.83
CA ALA A 206 13.47 -13.91 -37.23
C ALA A 206 12.59 -14.30 -36.02
N LEU A 207 13.20 -14.79 -34.94
CA LEU A 207 12.47 -15.12 -33.70
C LEU A 207 11.95 -13.87 -32.98
N GLU A 208 12.69 -12.76 -33.01
CA GLU A 208 12.24 -11.48 -32.44
C GLU A 208 11.03 -10.92 -33.21
N GLU A 209 11.04 -10.99 -34.54
CA GLU A 209 9.90 -10.61 -35.37
C GLU A 209 8.68 -11.49 -35.08
N GLU A 210 8.85 -12.82 -34.99
CA GLU A 210 7.76 -13.73 -34.65
C GLU A 210 7.18 -13.42 -33.26
N SER A 211 8.04 -13.22 -32.26
CA SER A 211 7.65 -12.83 -30.91
C SER A 211 6.82 -11.53 -30.90
N ALA A 212 7.24 -10.52 -31.67
CA ALA A 212 6.50 -9.26 -31.80
C ALA A 212 5.10 -9.48 -32.39
N THR A 213 4.97 -10.32 -33.43
CA THR A 213 3.65 -10.63 -34.02
C THR A 213 2.75 -11.39 -33.05
N GLN A 214 3.31 -12.32 -32.27
CA GLN A 214 2.57 -13.05 -31.24
C GLN A 214 2.09 -12.12 -30.12
N GLN A 215 2.89 -11.16 -29.68
CA GLN A 215 2.48 -10.17 -28.69
C GLN A 215 1.29 -9.33 -29.16
N VAL A 216 1.28 -8.91 -30.43
CA VAL A 216 0.15 -8.19 -31.02
C VAL A 216 -1.10 -9.07 -31.06
N ALA A 217 -0.97 -10.35 -31.46
CA ALA A 217 -2.08 -11.29 -31.47
C ALA A 217 -2.65 -11.52 -30.05
N ILE A 218 -1.80 -11.68 -29.04
CA ILE A 218 -2.21 -11.81 -27.64
C ILE A 218 -2.97 -10.56 -27.18
N LYS A 219 -2.50 -9.37 -27.54
CA LYS A 219 -3.20 -8.12 -27.22
C LYS A 219 -4.61 -8.09 -27.81
N HIS A 220 -4.76 -8.44 -29.09
CA HIS A 220 -6.08 -8.52 -29.72
C HIS A 220 -7.00 -9.55 -29.05
N LEU A 221 -6.48 -10.73 -28.70
CA LEU A 221 -7.25 -11.75 -27.98
C LEU A 221 -7.69 -11.24 -26.60
N THR A 222 -6.81 -10.52 -25.90
CA THR A 222 -7.12 -9.91 -24.60
C THR A 222 -8.23 -8.87 -24.72
N ASP A 223 -8.16 -7.99 -25.73
CA ASP A 223 -9.21 -7.00 -25.99
C ASP A 223 -10.57 -7.66 -26.30
N HIS A 224 -10.56 -8.76 -27.08
CA HIS A 224 -11.78 -9.54 -27.35
C HIS A 224 -12.34 -10.21 -26.09
N LEU A 225 -11.49 -10.72 -25.20
CA LEU A 225 -11.93 -11.31 -23.93
C LEU A 225 -12.63 -10.26 -23.04
N VAL A 226 -12.04 -9.07 -22.91
CA VAL A 226 -12.65 -7.95 -22.15
C VAL A 226 -14.00 -7.56 -22.73
N GLN A 227 -14.14 -7.53 -24.07
CA GLN A 227 -15.41 -7.23 -24.72
C GLN A 227 -16.49 -8.30 -24.46
N ILE A 228 -16.10 -9.58 -24.48
CA ILE A 228 -17.01 -10.70 -24.19
C ILE A 228 -17.46 -10.66 -22.74
N GLU A 229 -16.53 -10.44 -21.80
CA GLU A 229 -16.85 -10.32 -20.38
C GLU A 229 -17.83 -9.17 -20.12
N ARG A 230 -17.61 -8.00 -20.74
CA ARG A 230 -18.54 -6.88 -20.66
C ARG A 230 -19.93 -7.24 -21.20
N HIS A 231 -20.02 -7.92 -22.34
CA HIS A 231 -21.30 -8.37 -22.91
C HIS A 231 -22.00 -9.39 -22.01
N GLN A 232 -21.24 -10.30 -21.38
CA GLN A 232 -21.76 -11.28 -20.44
C GLN A 232 -22.38 -10.58 -19.23
N THR A 233 -21.68 -9.62 -18.63
CA THR A 233 -22.15 -8.86 -17.47
C THR A 233 -23.41 -8.06 -17.80
N VAL A 234 -23.43 -7.38 -18.95
CA VAL A 234 -24.62 -6.64 -19.42
C VAL A 234 -25.81 -7.57 -19.61
N THR A 235 -25.60 -8.72 -20.25
CA THR A 235 -26.65 -9.72 -20.48
C THR A 235 -27.19 -10.27 -19.15
N ALA A 236 -26.32 -10.55 -18.19
CA ALA A 236 -26.71 -11.01 -16.86
C ALA A 236 -27.57 -9.98 -16.11
N ILE A 237 -27.22 -8.68 -16.17
CA ILE A 237 -28.03 -7.61 -15.59
C ILE A 237 -29.41 -7.53 -16.25
N TYR A 238 -29.51 -7.63 -17.58
CA TYR A 238 -30.80 -7.67 -18.27
C TYR A 238 -31.66 -8.85 -17.85
N LEU A 239 -31.06 -10.02 -17.63
CA LEU A 239 -31.77 -11.20 -17.15
C LEU A 239 -32.27 -11.02 -15.70
N GLU A 240 -31.49 -10.37 -14.83
CA GLU A 240 -31.93 -10.02 -13.47
C GLU A 240 -33.11 -9.04 -13.49
N ASP A 241 -33.07 -8.00 -14.32
CA ASP A 241 -34.19 -7.06 -14.49
C ASP A 241 -35.45 -7.76 -15.01
N LEU A 242 -35.32 -8.65 -16.00
CA LEU A 242 -36.44 -9.46 -16.48
C LEU A 242 -36.98 -10.39 -15.39
N LYS A 243 -36.11 -11.03 -14.60
CA LYS A 243 -36.50 -11.87 -13.47
C LYS A 243 -37.32 -11.06 -12.45
N LYS A 244 -36.84 -9.88 -12.04
CA LYS A 244 -37.55 -9.00 -11.10
C LYS A 244 -38.93 -8.59 -11.65
N LYS A 245 -39.01 -8.22 -12.92
CA LYS A 245 -40.28 -7.88 -13.57
C LYS A 245 -41.26 -9.05 -13.59
N LEU A 246 -40.78 -10.27 -13.81
CA LEU A 246 -41.61 -11.48 -13.75
C LEU A 246 -42.09 -11.78 -12.31
N GLU A 247 -41.22 -11.61 -11.30
CA GLU A 247 -41.58 -11.82 -9.89
C GLU A 247 -42.66 -10.85 -9.39
N ILE A 248 -42.68 -9.61 -9.89
CA ILE A 248 -43.72 -8.62 -9.58
C ILE A 248 -45.08 -9.03 -10.19
N LEU A 249 -45.07 -9.74 -11.31
CA LEU A 249 -46.28 -10.19 -12.01
C LEU A 249 -46.87 -11.48 -11.42
N ASP A 250 -46.09 -12.26 -10.65
CA ASP A 250 -46.60 -13.49 -10.02
C ASP A 250 -47.45 -13.17 -8.76
N PRO A 251 -48.74 -13.57 -8.72
CA PRO A 251 -49.59 -13.33 -7.57
C PRO A 251 -49.17 -14.09 -6.29
N LYS A 252 -48.35 -15.16 -6.38
CA LYS A 252 -47.94 -15.95 -5.20
C LYS A 252 -46.80 -15.31 -4.39
N THR A 253 -45.89 -14.59 -5.03
CA THR A 253 -44.77 -13.86 -4.38
C THR A 253 -45.22 -12.61 -3.62
N ARG A 254 -46.34 -11.98 -4.03
CA ARG A 254 -46.94 -10.85 -3.29
C ARG A 254 -47.30 -11.15 -1.84
N VAL A 255 -47.59 -12.41 -1.51
CA VAL A 255 -47.95 -12.83 -0.14
C VAL A 255 -46.69 -13.10 0.71
N HIS A 256 -45.58 -13.49 0.08
CA HIS A 256 -44.30 -13.75 0.77
C HIS A 256 -43.52 -12.48 1.13
N PHE A 257 -43.71 -11.37 0.40
CA PHE A 257 -43.07 -10.07 0.70
C PHE A 257 -43.45 -9.47 2.08
N GLN A 258 -44.49 -10.00 2.75
CA GLN A 258 -44.87 -9.55 4.09
C GLN A 258 -44.08 -10.24 5.23
N HIS A 259 -43.34 -11.33 4.95
CA HIS A 259 -42.79 -12.19 6.02
C HIS A 259 -41.29 -12.54 5.89
N GLY A 260 -40.54 -11.96 4.95
CA GLY A 260 -39.10 -12.20 4.79
C GLY A 260 -38.26 -10.94 5.01
N ARG A 261 -37.35 -10.95 5.99
CA ARG A 261 -36.22 -9.99 6.08
C ARG A 261 -35.17 -10.34 5.01
N GLU A 262 -35.49 -10.15 3.73
CA GLU A 262 -34.44 -10.07 2.71
C GLU A 262 -33.80 -8.68 2.79
N GLN A 263 -32.47 -8.63 2.81
CA GLN A 263 -31.73 -7.38 2.88
C GLN A 263 -31.93 -6.64 1.55
N LYS A 264 -32.70 -5.55 1.58
CA LYS A 264 -33.10 -4.81 0.38
C LYS A 264 -31.87 -4.12 -0.23
N ILE A 265 -31.42 -4.62 -1.37
CA ILE A 265 -30.27 -4.08 -2.11
C ILE A 265 -30.67 -2.76 -2.78
N HIS A 266 -29.77 -1.79 -2.80
CA HIS A 266 -29.99 -0.51 -3.49
C HIS A 266 -30.00 -0.67 -5.03
N GLU A 267 -30.94 -0.01 -5.70
CA GLU A 267 -31.10 -0.07 -7.15
C GLU A 267 -30.80 1.29 -7.80
N PHE A 268 -31.28 2.38 -7.21
CA PHE A 268 -31.05 3.73 -7.75
C PHE A 268 -29.58 4.12 -7.69
N ALA A 269 -28.88 3.76 -6.61
CA ALA A 269 -27.45 4.01 -6.45
C ALA A 269 -26.56 3.34 -7.53
N ARG A 270 -27.06 2.33 -8.25
CA ARG A 270 -26.31 1.62 -9.31
C ARG A 270 -26.69 2.06 -10.73
N MET A 271 -27.60 3.01 -10.87
CA MET A 271 -28.01 3.51 -12.17
C MET A 271 -26.88 4.29 -12.86
N THR A 272 -26.69 4.02 -14.15
CA THR A 272 -25.74 4.71 -15.02
C THR A 272 -26.48 5.49 -16.12
N PRO A 273 -25.98 6.66 -16.55
CA PRO A 273 -24.81 7.40 -16.02
C PRO A 273 -25.07 8.06 -14.66
N TYR A 274 -24.00 8.48 -13.98
CA TYR A 274 -24.10 9.24 -12.74
C TYR A 274 -24.78 10.59 -13.02
N PRO A 275 -25.79 11.00 -12.22
CA PRO A 275 -26.65 12.14 -12.55
C PRO A 275 -25.87 13.42 -12.85
N GLY A 276 -26.21 14.13 -13.93
CA GLY A 276 -25.55 15.39 -14.30
C GLY A 276 -24.12 15.25 -14.83
N THR A 277 -23.68 14.02 -15.14
CA THR A 277 -22.36 13.74 -15.72
C THR A 277 -22.46 12.66 -16.80
N ASP A 278 -21.43 12.56 -17.65
CA ASP A 278 -21.28 11.46 -18.62
C ASP A 278 -20.55 10.25 -18.00
N PHE A 279 -20.38 10.22 -16.68
CA PHE A 279 -19.64 9.17 -15.99
C PHE A 279 -20.46 7.89 -15.88
N HIS A 280 -19.93 6.79 -16.42
CA HIS A 280 -20.56 5.48 -16.34
C HIS A 280 -20.07 4.70 -15.11
N ARG A 281 -21.01 4.22 -14.30
CA ARG A 281 -20.70 3.38 -13.14
C ARG A 281 -20.19 2.01 -13.58
N PHE A 282 -19.36 1.41 -12.75
CA PHE A 282 -18.99 0.01 -12.87
C PHE A 282 -20.24 -0.87 -12.73
N LEU A 283 -20.41 -1.82 -13.64
CA LEU A 283 -21.59 -2.66 -13.70
C LEU A 283 -21.53 -3.74 -12.62
N LEU A 284 -22.57 -3.81 -11.79
CA LEU A 284 -22.66 -4.73 -10.65
C LEU A 284 -23.93 -5.57 -10.73
N LEU A 285 -23.77 -6.88 -10.58
CA LEU A 285 -24.86 -7.82 -10.36
C LEU A 285 -25.33 -7.75 -8.90
N ASP A 286 -26.58 -8.12 -8.64
CA ASP A 286 -27.15 -8.07 -7.28
C ASP A 286 -26.35 -8.89 -6.26
N LYS A 287 -25.77 -10.02 -6.69
CA LYS A 287 -24.92 -10.87 -5.85
C LYS A 287 -23.58 -10.23 -5.46
N ASP A 288 -23.09 -9.25 -6.22
CA ASP A 288 -21.75 -8.67 -6.03
C ASP A 288 -21.81 -7.32 -5.29
N VAL A 289 -23.02 -6.86 -4.94
CA VAL A 289 -23.24 -5.62 -4.18
C VAL A 289 -22.73 -5.70 -2.73
N PRO A 290 -23.04 -6.75 -1.94
CA PRO A 290 -22.63 -6.79 -0.54
C PRO A 290 -21.11 -6.86 -0.37
N TRP A 291 -20.54 -6.03 0.52
CA TRP A 291 -19.10 -5.96 0.75
C TRP A 291 -18.52 -7.27 1.31
N GLU A 292 -19.34 -8.08 1.99
CA GLU A 292 -18.97 -9.38 2.54
C GLU A 292 -18.54 -10.39 1.46
N ILE A 293 -19.02 -10.19 0.22
CA ILE A 293 -18.65 -11.02 -0.92
C ILE A 293 -17.38 -10.42 -1.53
N PRO A 294 -16.26 -11.17 -1.55
CA PRO A 294 -15.01 -10.68 -2.13
C PRO A 294 -15.17 -10.56 -3.65
N TYR A 295 -14.77 -9.41 -4.19
CA TYR A 295 -14.79 -9.16 -5.62
C TYR A 295 -13.48 -8.47 -6.04
N GLU A 296 -12.48 -9.26 -6.41
CA GLU A 296 -11.12 -8.78 -6.68
C GLU A 296 -11.02 -7.96 -7.97
N ALA A 297 -11.87 -8.24 -8.96
CA ALA A 297 -11.93 -7.48 -10.21
C ALA A 297 -12.76 -6.18 -10.09
N TYR A 298 -13.17 -5.81 -8.87
CA TYR A 298 -13.91 -4.57 -8.64
C TYR A 298 -12.99 -3.34 -8.72
N ASP A 299 -13.04 -2.64 -9.84
CA ASP A 299 -12.30 -1.40 -10.07
C ASP A 299 -13.24 -0.28 -10.53
N PRO A 300 -14.00 0.32 -9.59
CA PRO A 300 -14.90 1.41 -9.92
C PRO A 300 -14.11 2.67 -10.27
N GLY A 301 -14.54 3.36 -11.32
CA GLY A 301 -13.99 4.68 -11.61
C GLY A 301 -14.23 5.66 -10.46
N THR A 302 -13.37 6.68 -10.35
CA THR A 302 -13.42 7.67 -9.25
C THR A 302 -13.99 9.00 -9.73
N TYR A 303 -14.95 9.57 -9.01
CA TYR A 303 -15.51 10.89 -9.27
C TYR A 303 -15.90 11.62 -7.97
N SER A 304 -15.37 12.84 -7.83
CA SER A 304 -15.71 13.79 -6.78
C SER A 304 -15.89 15.17 -7.44
N LYS A 305 -17.03 15.82 -7.24
CA LYS A 305 -17.27 17.16 -7.76
C LYS A 305 -16.34 18.17 -7.05
N PRO A 306 -15.52 18.96 -7.77
CA PRO A 306 -14.64 19.96 -7.16
C PRO A 306 -15.40 20.97 -6.30
N VAL A 307 -14.76 21.46 -5.23
CA VAL A 307 -15.38 22.40 -4.27
C VAL A 307 -15.76 23.70 -4.96
N GLU A 308 -14.97 24.14 -5.94
CA GLU A 308 -15.13 25.40 -6.67
C GLU A 308 -16.43 25.44 -7.51
N GLU A 309 -16.97 24.27 -7.87
CA GLU A 309 -18.21 24.14 -8.64
C GLU A 309 -19.48 24.17 -7.79
N PHE A 310 -19.35 24.24 -6.46
CA PHE A 310 -20.47 24.47 -5.55
C PHE A 310 -20.76 25.98 -5.41
N PRO A 311 -22.01 26.37 -5.08
CA PRO A 311 -22.33 27.76 -4.77
C PRO A 311 -21.40 28.30 -3.67
N ALA A 312 -20.93 29.55 -3.79
CA ALA A 312 -19.95 30.14 -2.88
C ALA A 312 -20.35 30.08 -1.39
N GLU A 313 -21.65 30.09 -1.11
CA GLU A 313 -22.22 29.96 0.25
C GLU A 313 -22.06 28.55 0.83
N GLU A 314 -21.98 27.53 -0.02
CA GLU A 314 -21.88 26.12 0.37
C GLU A 314 -20.44 25.60 0.40
N GLN A 315 -19.53 26.21 -0.37
CA GLN A 315 -18.13 25.78 -0.49
C GLN A 315 -17.41 25.53 0.84
N PRO A 316 -17.57 26.36 1.90
CA PRO A 316 -16.89 26.13 3.18
C PRO A 316 -17.32 24.86 3.91
N PHE A 317 -18.48 24.30 3.53
CA PHE A 317 -19.04 23.10 4.13
C PHE A 317 -18.79 21.85 3.29
N VAL A 318 -18.28 21.97 2.06
CA VAL A 318 -18.01 20.83 1.21
C VAL A 318 -16.66 20.22 1.57
N ASP A 319 -16.64 18.90 1.78
CA ASP A 319 -15.41 18.18 2.06
C ASP A 319 -14.50 18.17 0.82
N ILE A 320 -13.21 18.45 1.06
CA ILE A 320 -12.17 18.41 0.03
C ILE A 320 -12.04 16.97 -0.51
N ASP A 321 -11.68 16.85 -1.78
CA ASP A 321 -11.44 15.55 -2.41
C ASP A 321 -10.14 14.91 -1.90
N ILE A 322 -10.25 14.01 -0.92
CA ILE A 322 -9.10 13.36 -0.26
C ILE A 322 -8.36 12.42 -1.23
N LEU A 323 -9.05 11.86 -2.22
CA LEU A 323 -8.48 10.86 -3.13
C LEU A 323 -7.48 11.45 -4.14
N ASN A 324 -7.58 12.75 -4.43
CA ASN A 324 -6.75 13.43 -5.44
C ASN A 324 -5.76 14.45 -4.85
N LEU A 325 -5.48 14.40 -3.54
CA LEU A 325 -4.52 15.31 -2.91
C LEU A 325 -3.07 14.94 -3.28
N PRO A 326 -2.24 15.89 -3.76
CA PRO A 326 -0.84 15.62 -4.03
C PRO A 326 -0.07 15.37 -2.72
N MET A 327 0.59 14.21 -2.61
CA MET A 327 1.44 13.86 -1.47
C MET A 327 2.88 14.33 -1.70
N VAL A 328 3.44 15.11 -0.76
CA VAL A 328 4.88 15.42 -0.70
C VAL A 328 5.40 15.07 0.68
N GLY A 329 6.43 14.21 0.75
CA GLY A 329 7.07 13.85 2.01
C GLY A 329 6.19 13.10 3.02
N GLY A 330 5.10 12.46 2.60
CA GLY A 330 4.17 11.75 3.49
C GLY A 330 3.08 12.64 4.13
N PHE A 331 2.95 13.89 3.68
CA PHE A 331 1.90 14.81 4.10
C PHE A 331 1.07 15.30 2.91
N TYR A 332 -0.23 15.51 3.13
CA TYR A 332 -1.17 16.02 2.12
C TYR A 332 -1.00 17.54 1.96
N LEU A 333 -0.78 18.01 0.72
CA LEU A 333 -0.69 19.44 0.44
C LEU A 333 -2.07 20.01 0.10
N THR A 334 -2.47 21.08 0.79
CA THR A 334 -3.61 21.91 0.37
C THR A 334 -3.26 22.74 -0.87
N PRO A 335 -4.22 23.11 -1.73
CA PRO A 335 -4.00 23.98 -2.90
C PRO A 335 -3.34 25.33 -2.58
N GLN A 336 -3.49 25.85 -1.36
CA GLN A 336 -2.83 27.08 -0.91
C GLN A 336 -1.30 26.96 -0.80
N GLY A 337 -0.76 25.74 -0.60
CA GLY A 337 0.68 25.48 -0.58
C GLY A 337 1.33 25.51 -1.97
N LEU A 338 0.54 25.38 -3.05
CA LEU A 338 1.05 25.42 -4.42
C LEU A 338 1.25 26.85 -4.96
N ILE A 339 0.76 27.88 -4.26
CA ILE A 339 0.82 29.28 -4.72
C ILE A 339 2.15 29.97 -4.33
N GLN A 340 2.95 29.41 -3.42
CA GLN A 340 4.30 29.88 -3.12
C GLN A 340 5.37 29.07 -3.88
N GLN A 341 5.30 29.07 -5.22
CA GLN A 341 6.45 28.66 -6.02
C GLN A 341 7.45 29.82 -6.09
N GLY A 342 8.42 29.79 -5.18
CA GLY A 342 9.54 30.73 -5.20
C GLY A 342 10.44 30.74 -3.96
N ALA A 343 10.24 29.84 -2.99
CA ALA A 343 11.06 29.81 -1.78
C ALA A 343 11.75 28.45 -1.57
N ASP A 344 12.99 28.56 -1.13
CA ASP A 344 14.01 27.53 -0.88
C ASP A 344 13.50 26.27 -0.16
N MET A 345 13.93 25.09 -0.62
CA MET A 345 13.43 23.77 -0.18
C MET A 345 13.74 23.46 1.31
N ASP A 346 14.62 24.23 1.95
CA ASP A 346 15.01 24.05 3.34
C ASP A 346 14.25 24.96 4.33
N SER A 347 13.50 25.97 3.87
CA SER A 347 12.75 26.87 4.75
C SER A 347 11.32 26.40 5.05
N VAL A 348 10.74 25.59 4.15
CA VAL A 348 9.36 25.07 4.27
C VAL A 348 9.20 24.13 5.47
N VAL A 349 10.30 23.52 5.93
CA VAL A 349 10.29 22.60 7.08
C VAL A 349 10.22 23.36 8.42
N ALA A 350 10.53 24.67 8.45
CA ALA A 350 10.69 25.43 9.69
C ALA A 350 9.45 26.25 10.10
N GLU A 351 8.49 26.51 9.21
CA GLU A 351 7.28 27.29 9.52
C GLU A 351 6.00 26.46 9.69
N VAL A 352 6.05 25.13 9.50
CA VAL A 352 4.93 24.24 9.83
C VAL A 352 4.99 23.90 11.32
N SER A 353 4.68 24.87 12.17
CA SER A 353 4.40 24.65 13.59
C SER A 353 3.15 25.42 14.01
N LEU A 354 2.19 24.64 14.54
CA LEU A 354 1.07 25.04 15.40
C LEU A 354 -0.26 25.53 14.80
N HIS A 355 -0.60 25.19 13.55
CA HIS A 355 -2.02 25.20 13.15
C HIS A 355 -2.40 23.85 12.49
N ALA A 356 -3.57 23.34 12.90
CA ALA A 356 -4.05 21.97 12.72
C ALA A 356 -3.81 21.38 11.32
N SER A 357 -3.49 20.08 11.28
CA SER A 357 -3.45 19.30 10.06
C SER A 357 -4.79 19.46 9.29
N PRO A 358 -4.77 19.79 7.99
CA PRO A 358 -6.00 19.99 7.19
C PRO A 358 -6.86 18.74 6.94
N LEU A 359 -6.65 17.65 7.70
CA LEU A 359 -7.21 16.32 7.45
C LEU A 359 -7.84 15.66 8.69
N ASP A 360 -8.23 16.43 9.70
CA ASP A 360 -8.92 15.88 10.88
C ASP A 360 -10.42 15.67 10.61
N ILE A 361 -10.79 14.97 9.53
CA ILE A 361 -12.19 14.58 9.30
C ILE A 361 -12.55 13.45 10.27
N ALA A 362 -13.29 13.78 11.34
CA ALA A 362 -13.73 12.80 12.33
C ALA A 362 -15.03 12.10 11.90
N TYR A 363 -14.91 10.87 11.37
CA TYR A 363 -16.03 10.02 10.99
C TYR A 363 -16.77 9.45 12.21
N ASN A 364 -18.05 9.07 12.03
CA ASN A 364 -18.92 8.53 13.09
C ASN A 364 -19.10 9.44 14.32
N THR A 365 -18.84 10.76 14.19
CA THR A 365 -19.01 11.74 15.28
C THR A 365 -19.69 13.02 14.77
N VAL A 366 -20.09 13.90 15.69
CA VAL A 366 -20.44 15.28 15.34
C VAL A 366 -19.17 16.13 15.43
N GLN A 367 -18.75 16.68 14.29
CA GLN A 367 -17.57 17.53 14.22
C GLN A 367 -17.96 19.01 14.19
N THR A 368 -17.28 19.85 14.96
CA THR A 368 -17.39 21.30 14.85
C THR A 368 -16.33 21.83 13.90
N ILE A 369 -16.75 22.51 12.83
CA ILE A 369 -15.89 23.13 11.84
C ILE A 369 -15.88 24.64 12.09
N SER A 370 -14.68 25.24 12.13
CA SER A 370 -14.51 26.69 12.20
C SER A 370 -14.48 27.27 10.79
N LEU A 371 -15.46 28.11 10.46
CA LEU A 371 -15.51 28.79 9.17
C LEU A 371 -14.46 29.92 9.11
N PRO A 372 -14.01 30.32 7.89
CA PRO A 372 -13.13 31.48 7.71
C PRO A 372 -13.69 32.79 8.30
N THR A 373 -15.01 32.86 8.47
CA THR A 373 -15.74 33.97 9.10
C THR A 373 -15.63 33.98 10.63
N GLY A 374 -14.99 32.99 11.25
CA GLY A 374 -14.87 32.81 12.70
C GLY A 374 -16.09 32.16 13.37
N GLN A 375 -17.08 31.73 12.59
CA GLN A 375 -18.27 31.04 13.09
C GLN A 375 -18.01 29.52 13.21
N GLU A 376 -18.37 28.95 14.35
CA GLU A 376 -18.33 27.50 14.57
C GLU A 376 -19.65 26.85 14.13
N VAL A 377 -19.55 25.80 13.30
CA VAL A 377 -20.69 25.05 12.78
C VAL A 377 -20.52 23.57 13.05
N ALA A 378 -21.54 22.96 13.66
CA ALA A 378 -21.58 21.51 13.87
C ALA A 378 -22.04 20.79 12.59
N VAL A 379 -21.27 19.79 12.18
CA VAL A 379 -21.55 18.86 11.08
C VAL A 379 -21.73 17.46 11.68
N ASP A 380 -22.92 16.90 11.57
CA ASP A 380 -23.19 15.53 12.02
C ASP A 380 -22.77 14.55 10.92
N ARG A 381 -21.82 13.65 11.25
CA ARG A 381 -21.33 12.59 10.35
C ARG A 381 -21.68 11.20 10.86
N ARG A 382 -22.60 11.07 11.81
CA ARG A 382 -23.06 9.77 12.31
C ARG A 382 -24.13 9.20 11.39
N SER A 383 -24.20 7.88 11.26
CA SER A 383 -25.31 7.28 10.53
C SER A 383 -26.61 7.28 11.36
N TYR A 384 -27.73 7.49 10.69
CA TYR A 384 -29.10 7.28 11.16
C TYR A 384 -29.52 5.81 11.14
N MET A 385 -28.74 4.93 10.51
CA MET A 385 -29.00 3.50 10.51
C MET A 385 -28.68 2.87 11.86
N VAL A 386 -29.31 1.72 12.09
CA VAL A 386 -29.05 0.87 13.25
C VAL A 386 -28.50 -0.47 12.79
N ASP A 387 -27.66 -1.07 13.63
CA ASP A 387 -27.10 -2.39 13.43
C ASP A 387 -28.14 -3.50 13.69
N LYS A 388 -27.72 -4.77 13.59
CA LYS A 388 -28.59 -5.93 13.84
C LYS A 388 -29.09 -6.03 15.29
N ASN A 389 -28.49 -5.28 16.22
CA ASN A 389 -28.78 -5.26 17.65
C ASN A 389 -29.50 -3.98 18.08
N ASP A 390 -30.06 -3.21 17.15
CA ASP A 390 -30.72 -1.91 17.37
C ASP A 390 -29.79 -0.84 17.99
N GLN A 391 -28.48 -0.93 17.77
CA GLN A 391 -27.50 0.10 18.15
C GLN A 391 -27.17 1.03 16.98
N PRO A 392 -26.76 2.29 17.23
CA PRO A 392 -26.33 3.19 16.15
C PRO A 392 -25.21 2.57 15.31
N LEU A 393 -25.40 2.51 13.99
CA LEU A 393 -24.42 1.94 13.08
C LEU A 393 -23.18 2.83 13.02
N GLN A 394 -22.01 2.24 13.26
CA GLN A 394 -20.72 2.85 12.93
C GLN A 394 -20.28 2.28 11.58
N TYR A 395 -20.14 3.15 10.58
CA TYR A 395 -19.68 2.72 9.25
C TYR A 395 -18.16 2.59 9.23
N ASP A 396 -17.68 1.66 8.41
CA ASP A 396 -16.26 1.39 8.24
C ASP A 396 -15.58 2.46 7.38
N VAL A 397 -14.28 2.61 7.57
CA VAL A 397 -13.40 3.51 6.79
C VAL A 397 -12.34 2.64 6.14
N ASP A 398 -12.10 2.88 4.84
CA ASP A 398 -11.12 2.13 4.06
C ASP A 398 -9.67 2.52 4.41
N THR A 399 -8.70 1.81 3.82
CA THR A 399 -7.27 2.11 3.99
C THR A 399 -6.85 3.46 3.43
N SER A 400 -7.65 4.06 2.55
CA SER A 400 -7.42 5.39 1.99
C SER A 400 -7.99 6.50 2.88
N GLY A 401 -8.63 6.14 3.99
CA GLY A 401 -9.22 7.09 4.94
C GLY A 401 -10.58 7.63 4.50
N VAL A 402 -11.28 6.96 3.57
CA VAL A 402 -12.64 7.35 3.16
C VAL A 402 -13.68 6.33 3.63
N PRO A 403 -14.90 6.74 3.99
CA PRO A 403 -15.91 5.85 4.53
C PRO A 403 -16.45 4.89 3.47
N ILE A 404 -16.99 3.76 3.91
CA ILE A 404 -17.54 2.70 3.05
C ILE A 404 -19.07 2.69 3.20
N ASN A 405 -19.79 2.74 2.07
CA ASN A 405 -21.24 2.70 2.05
C ASN A 405 -21.75 1.38 2.65
N PRO A 406 -22.49 1.41 3.78
CA PRO A 406 -22.89 0.19 4.49
C PRO A 406 -23.93 -0.65 3.74
N MET A 407 -24.58 -0.11 2.71
CA MET A 407 -25.54 -0.85 1.89
C MET A 407 -24.90 -1.66 0.74
N GLY A 408 -23.61 -1.44 0.47
CA GLY A 408 -22.86 -2.19 -0.55
C GLY A 408 -22.21 -1.31 -1.62
N ARG A 409 -21.63 -1.99 -2.61
CA ARG A 409 -20.98 -1.42 -3.79
C ARG A 409 -21.99 -0.75 -4.71
N THR A 410 -21.70 0.49 -5.11
CA THR A 410 -22.51 1.29 -6.03
C THR A 410 -21.92 1.36 -7.44
N GLY A 411 -20.66 0.97 -7.62
CA GLY A 411 -19.94 1.06 -8.89
C GLY A 411 -19.31 2.43 -9.16
N LEU A 412 -19.16 3.27 -8.14
CA LEU A 412 -18.51 4.58 -8.25
C LEU A 412 -17.76 4.91 -6.95
N ARG A 413 -16.47 5.19 -7.04
CA ARG A 413 -15.65 5.63 -5.90
C ARG A 413 -15.60 7.16 -5.85
N GLY A 414 -15.44 7.75 -4.66
CA GLY A 414 -15.35 9.20 -4.46
C GLY A 414 -16.60 9.81 -3.84
N ARG A 415 -16.56 11.12 -3.57
CA ARG A 415 -17.67 11.85 -2.92
C ARG A 415 -18.87 12.03 -3.85
N GLY A 416 -18.66 11.95 -5.16
CA GLY A 416 -19.67 12.31 -6.15
C GLY A 416 -20.05 13.78 -6.02
N GLN A 417 -21.35 14.08 -6.06
CA GLN A 417 -21.89 15.45 -5.96
C GLN A 417 -22.38 15.83 -4.55
N LEU A 418 -22.22 14.96 -3.56
CA LEU A 418 -22.65 15.22 -2.19
C LEU A 418 -21.69 16.16 -1.44
N HIS A 419 -22.14 16.84 -0.40
CA HIS A 419 -21.30 17.81 0.34
C HIS A 419 -20.22 17.12 1.18
N HIS A 420 -20.54 15.99 1.80
CA HIS A 420 -19.64 15.31 2.73
C HIS A 420 -19.32 13.88 2.31
N TRP A 421 -18.16 13.39 2.75
CA TRP A 421 -17.86 11.97 2.77
C TRP A 421 -18.75 11.26 3.80
N GLY A 422 -19.25 10.07 3.47
CA GLY A 422 -20.12 9.29 4.33
C GLY A 422 -21.59 9.75 4.26
N PRO A 423 -22.32 9.78 5.40
CA PRO A 423 -23.74 10.09 5.40
C PRO A 423 -24.01 11.58 5.16
N ASN A 424 -24.97 11.86 4.29
CA ASN A 424 -25.51 13.19 4.00
C ASN A 424 -26.99 13.22 4.40
N HIS A 425 -27.30 13.97 5.44
CA HIS A 425 -28.62 13.94 6.06
C HIS A 425 -29.64 14.81 5.33
N LEU A 426 -30.82 14.22 5.13
CA LEU A 426 -32.00 14.81 4.54
C LEU A 426 -33.14 14.81 5.56
N ILE A 427 -34.04 15.79 5.45
CA ILE A 427 -35.32 15.76 6.14
C ILE A 427 -36.46 15.92 5.15
N LYS A 428 -37.46 15.04 5.25
CA LYS A 428 -38.64 15.04 4.38
C LYS A 428 -39.92 14.95 5.20
N ALA A 429 -40.97 15.59 4.70
CA ALA A 429 -42.28 15.62 5.30
C ALA A 429 -43.36 15.21 4.29
N VAL A 430 -44.23 14.30 4.72
CA VAL A 430 -45.51 14.03 4.09
C VAL A 430 -46.58 14.77 4.87
N ILE A 431 -47.20 15.74 4.21
CA ILE A 431 -48.33 16.47 4.75
C ILE A 431 -49.58 15.85 4.13
N SER A 432 -50.32 15.09 4.93
CA SER A 432 -51.47 14.31 4.47
C SER A 432 -52.77 14.81 5.09
N ARG A 433 -53.87 14.73 4.34
CA ARG A 433 -55.23 14.98 4.84
C ARG A 433 -56.24 14.07 4.17
N TYR A 434 -57.42 13.92 4.75
CA TYR A 434 -58.53 13.25 4.05
C TYR A 434 -59.17 14.19 3.03
N THR A 435 -59.54 13.66 1.86
CA THR A 435 -60.35 14.41 0.89
C THR A 435 -61.70 14.76 1.54
N PRO A 436 -62.14 16.03 1.52
CA PRO A 436 -63.48 16.38 1.97
C PRO A 436 -64.50 15.63 1.11
N ALA A 437 -65.49 14.97 1.74
CA ALA A 437 -66.62 14.43 1.00
C ALA A 437 -67.30 15.59 0.28
N ALA A 438 -67.18 15.64 -1.05
CA ALA A 438 -67.99 16.55 -1.85
C ALA A 438 -69.45 16.30 -1.49
N ASN A 439 -70.27 17.35 -1.46
CA ASN A 439 -71.71 17.29 -1.21
C ASN A 439 -72.44 16.49 -2.32
N THR A 440 -72.17 15.20 -2.46
CA THR A 440 -72.98 14.26 -3.21
C THR A 440 -73.90 13.60 -2.20
N SER A 441 -75.10 14.17 -2.10
CA SER A 441 -76.25 13.51 -1.49
C SER A 441 -76.43 12.13 -2.13
N GLY A 442 -76.07 11.10 -1.36
CA GLY A 442 -76.36 9.70 -1.64
C GLY A 442 -75.21 8.93 -2.28
N THR A 443 -74.43 8.18 -1.48
CA THR A 443 -74.30 6.71 -1.59
C THR A 443 -73.30 6.13 -0.57
N SER A 444 -73.74 5.02 0.03
CA SER A 444 -73.03 3.91 0.68
C SER A 444 -71.82 4.15 1.60
N ALA A 445 -72.01 3.72 2.86
CA ALA A 445 -71.06 3.70 3.98
C ALA A 445 -69.87 2.71 3.85
N ASN A 446 -69.35 2.47 2.64
CA ASN A 446 -68.26 1.50 2.43
C ASN A 446 -67.30 1.86 1.28
N GLN A 447 -67.13 3.14 0.96
CA GLN A 447 -66.05 3.59 0.06
C GLN A 447 -64.76 3.86 0.84
N PRO A 448 -63.58 3.43 0.31
CA PRO A 448 -62.29 3.73 0.92
C PRO A 448 -62.07 5.26 0.94
N GLN A 449 -61.73 5.78 2.12
CA GLN A 449 -61.49 7.21 2.33
C GLN A 449 -60.23 7.63 1.57
N THR A 450 -60.37 8.51 0.58
CA THR A 450 -59.21 8.97 -0.20
C THR A 450 -58.39 9.99 0.58
N MET A 451 -57.06 9.90 0.46
CA MET A 451 -56.13 10.85 1.08
C MET A 451 -55.53 11.80 0.03
N GLU A 452 -55.27 13.02 0.44
CA GLU A 452 -54.55 14.03 -0.33
C GLU A 452 -53.20 14.27 0.33
N ILE A 453 -52.15 14.44 -0.47
CA ILE A 453 -50.80 14.76 0.00
C ILE A 453 -50.36 16.08 -0.62
N LEU A 454 -49.75 16.95 0.18
CA LEU A 454 -49.10 18.15 -0.32
C LEU A 454 -47.75 17.78 -0.96
N VAL A 455 -47.59 18.17 -2.21
CA VAL A 455 -46.39 17.91 -3.00
C VAL A 455 -45.89 19.19 -3.64
N ARG A 456 -44.58 19.28 -3.85
CA ARG A 456 -43.94 20.36 -4.58
C ARG A 456 -43.78 19.96 -6.03
N THR A 457 -44.17 20.84 -6.95
CA THR A 457 -43.91 20.67 -8.38
C THR A 457 -42.66 21.45 -8.75
N SER A 458 -41.76 20.84 -9.52
CA SER A 458 -40.59 21.54 -10.08
C SER A 458 -41.03 22.74 -10.93
N PRO A 459 -40.31 23.89 -10.88
CA PRO A 459 -40.60 25.06 -11.71
C PRO A 459 -40.64 24.73 -13.22
N GLU A 460 -39.84 23.75 -13.65
CA GLU A 460 -39.69 23.32 -15.04
C GLU A 460 -40.75 22.30 -15.49
N GLY A 461 -41.73 21.98 -14.64
CA GLY A 461 -42.97 21.30 -15.04
C GLY A 461 -42.94 19.77 -15.17
N GLY A 462 -41.81 19.10 -14.91
CA GLY A 462 -41.69 17.64 -15.09
C GLY A 462 -41.80 16.77 -13.82
N GLY A 463 -41.33 17.26 -12.66
CA GLY A 463 -41.16 16.44 -11.45
C GLY A 463 -42.09 16.82 -10.31
N ILE A 464 -42.61 15.81 -9.60
CA ILE A 464 -43.30 15.94 -8.31
C ILE A 464 -42.34 15.46 -7.22
N SER A 465 -42.09 16.28 -6.22
CA SER A 465 -41.27 15.95 -5.06
C SER A 465 -42.03 16.16 -3.76
N LEU A 466 -41.63 15.42 -2.73
CA LEU A 466 -42.09 15.67 -1.36
C LEU A 466 -41.49 16.96 -0.82
N ILE A 467 -42.11 17.51 0.22
CA ILE A 467 -41.59 18.69 0.91
C ILE A 467 -40.41 18.25 1.77
N GLY A 468 -39.25 18.85 1.55
CA GLY A 468 -38.03 18.47 2.25
C GLY A 468 -36.80 18.80 1.43
N GLY A 469 -35.64 18.49 1.99
CA GLY A 469 -34.35 18.78 1.38
C GLY A 469 -33.18 18.36 2.27
N PRO A 470 -31.95 18.66 1.83
CA PRO A 470 -30.76 18.51 2.67
C PRO A 470 -30.84 19.41 3.90
N VAL A 471 -30.33 18.90 5.02
CA VAL A 471 -30.23 19.68 6.26
C VAL A 471 -29.30 20.87 6.03
N ARG A 472 -29.75 22.08 6.36
CA ARG A 472 -28.95 23.30 6.17
C ARG A 472 -27.80 23.34 7.16
N HIS A 473 -26.63 23.73 6.68
CA HIS A 473 -25.43 23.86 7.50
C HIS A 473 -25.66 24.79 8.70
N GLY A 474 -25.24 24.37 9.90
CA GLY A 474 -25.42 25.14 11.14
C GLY A 474 -26.86 25.18 11.68
N LYS A 475 -27.79 24.41 11.08
CA LYS A 475 -29.14 24.23 11.60
C LYS A 475 -29.41 22.76 11.86
N THR A 476 -30.32 22.50 12.79
CA THR A 476 -30.89 21.17 12.99
C THR A 476 -31.77 20.77 11.81
N ALA A 477 -31.97 19.46 11.63
CA ALA A 477 -32.90 18.93 10.63
C ALA A 477 -34.30 19.53 10.80
N TYR A 478 -34.79 19.62 12.04
CA TYR A 478 -36.11 20.15 12.38
C TYR A 478 -36.25 21.64 12.06
N SER A 479 -35.23 22.46 12.35
CA SER A 479 -35.20 23.87 11.97
C SER A 479 -35.22 24.04 10.45
N THR A 480 -34.46 23.22 9.72
CA THR A 480 -34.43 23.23 8.25
C THR A 480 -35.81 22.95 7.65
N LEU A 481 -36.55 21.97 8.19
CA LEU A 481 -37.88 21.67 7.69
C LEU A 481 -38.88 22.80 7.99
N CYS A 482 -38.79 23.44 9.15
CA CYS A 482 -39.56 24.64 9.47
C CYS A 482 -39.24 25.81 8.53
N ASP A 483 -37.98 26.04 8.19
CA ASP A 483 -37.57 27.06 7.21
C ASP A 483 -38.18 26.78 5.84
N ILE A 484 -38.04 25.55 5.33
CA ILE A 484 -38.61 25.14 4.03
C ILE A 484 -40.12 25.37 4.04
N MET A 485 -40.79 25.07 5.16
CA MET A 485 -42.23 25.31 5.29
C MET A 485 -42.57 26.80 5.33
N THR A 486 -41.73 27.62 5.95
CA THR A 486 -41.86 29.08 6.01
C THR A 486 -41.66 29.73 4.64
N GLU A 487 -40.72 29.23 3.84
CA GLU A 487 -40.52 29.66 2.45
C GLU A 487 -41.74 29.37 1.57
N ILE A 488 -42.43 28.26 1.83
CA ILE A 488 -43.66 27.90 1.11
C ILE A 488 -44.86 28.73 1.62
N TYR A 489 -44.91 29.02 2.93
CA TYR A 489 -46.01 29.74 3.58
C TYR A 489 -45.50 30.89 4.49
N PRO A 490 -45.13 32.05 3.92
CA PRO A 490 -44.47 33.15 4.64
C PRO A 490 -45.31 33.77 5.76
N ASP A 491 -46.65 33.69 5.64
CA ASP A 491 -47.59 34.35 6.57
C ASP A 491 -47.83 33.56 7.88
N SER A 492 -47.22 32.39 8.05
CA SER A 492 -47.74 31.37 8.99
C SER A 492 -46.80 30.86 10.09
N THR A 493 -45.55 31.31 10.16
CA THR A 493 -44.57 30.71 11.09
C THR A 493 -43.79 31.75 11.89
N ALA A 494 -43.40 31.35 13.11
CA ALA A 494 -42.52 32.14 13.97
C ALA A 494 -41.09 31.92 13.49
N ASP A 495 -40.23 32.94 13.59
CA ASP A 495 -38.79 32.80 13.36
C ASP A 495 -38.23 31.78 14.36
N HIS A 496 -37.76 30.64 13.88
CA HIS A 496 -37.22 29.57 14.70
C HIS A 496 -35.70 29.71 14.75
N GLY A 497 -35.14 29.57 15.96
CA GLY A 497 -33.69 29.54 16.12
C GLY A 497 -33.04 28.39 15.31
N PRO A 498 -31.71 28.42 15.14
CA PRO A 498 -30.99 27.39 14.37
C PRO A 498 -31.11 25.98 14.98
N ASN A 499 -31.38 25.88 16.28
CA ASN A 499 -31.42 24.64 17.06
C ASN A 499 -32.82 24.29 17.54
N ALA A 500 -33.78 24.18 16.63
CA ALA A 500 -35.14 23.76 16.98
C ALA A 500 -35.20 22.26 17.31
N ASP A 501 -35.92 21.91 18.38
CA ASP A 501 -36.16 20.52 18.76
C ASP A 501 -37.32 19.89 17.98
N GLN A 502 -37.41 18.56 18.00
CA GLN A 502 -38.50 17.83 17.35
C GLN A 502 -39.89 18.30 17.81
N GLU A 503 -40.06 18.57 19.11
CA GLU A 503 -41.33 19.08 19.66
C GLU A 503 -41.70 20.46 19.12
N GLU A 504 -40.70 21.32 18.92
CA GLU A 504 -40.90 22.66 18.39
C GLU A 504 -41.39 22.62 16.94
N MET A 505 -40.78 21.76 16.12
CA MET A 505 -41.26 21.49 14.76
C MET A 505 -42.69 20.98 14.77
N ILE A 506 -43.01 19.95 15.57
CA ILE A 506 -44.38 19.41 15.67
C ILE A 506 -45.37 20.51 16.06
N HIS A 507 -45.00 21.36 17.02
CA HIS A 507 -45.82 22.51 17.40
C HIS A 507 -46.01 23.50 16.24
N THR A 508 -44.99 23.78 15.44
CA THR A 508 -45.09 24.66 14.27
C THR A 508 -46.06 24.11 13.23
N PHE A 509 -45.97 22.81 12.90
CA PHE A 509 -46.91 22.17 11.99
C PHE A 509 -48.34 22.13 12.56
N SER A 510 -48.50 22.01 13.88
CA SER A 510 -49.83 22.05 14.51
C SER A 510 -50.58 23.37 14.31
N LYS A 511 -49.87 24.50 14.09
CA LYS A 511 -50.49 25.82 13.85
C LYS A 511 -51.30 25.87 12.54
N PHE A 512 -51.02 24.97 11.59
CA PHE A 512 -51.77 24.86 10.35
C PHE A 512 -53.11 24.14 10.51
N ALA A 513 -53.35 23.48 11.66
CA ALA A 513 -54.66 22.93 12.00
C ALA A 513 -55.63 24.07 12.40
N SER A 514 -56.86 24.04 11.89
CA SER A 514 -57.83 25.12 12.12
C SER A 514 -58.22 25.24 13.60
N ASN A 515 -58.20 26.49 14.11
CA ASN A 515 -58.44 26.84 15.50
C ASN A 515 -59.92 27.22 15.69
N THR A 516 -60.78 26.27 16.03
CA THR A 516 -62.22 26.57 16.32
C THR A 516 -62.66 26.40 17.77
N TYR A 517 -61.79 26.04 18.72
CA TYR A 517 -62.16 26.04 20.14
C TYR A 517 -61.01 26.49 21.04
N GLY A 518 -61.16 27.70 21.61
CA GLY A 518 -60.18 28.33 22.48
C GLY A 518 -60.02 27.60 23.82
N LYS A 519 -58.84 27.04 24.05
CA LYS A 519 -58.04 27.10 25.29
C LYS A 519 -56.82 26.20 25.13
N LYS A 520 -55.62 26.77 25.32
CA LYS A 520 -54.33 26.08 25.20
C LYS A 520 -54.09 25.22 26.44
N SER A 521 -54.05 23.89 26.28
CA SER A 521 -53.52 22.95 27.29
C SER A 521 -52.81 21.79 26.58
N LYS A 522 -51.69 21.32 27.18
CA LYS A 522 -50.81 20.25 26.69
C LYS A 522 -51.51 18.90 26.41
N ALA A 523 -52.72 18.69 26.93
CA ALA A 523 -53.47 17.43 26.79
C ALA A 523 -54.28 17.30 25.48
N ALA A 524 -54.15 18.23 24.53
CA ALA A 524 -55.12 18.41 23.45
C ALA A 524 -54.70 17.90 22.05
N PHE A 525 -53.56 17.23 21.89
CA PHE A 525 -53.13 16.70 20.58
C PHE A 525 -54.12 15.68 19.99
N ALA A 526 -54.78 14.88 20.83
CA ALA A 526 -55.80 13.91 20.38
C ALA A 526 -57.14 14.57 19.97
N THR A 527 -57.40 15.80 20.41
CA THR A 527 -58.72 16.45 20.27
C THR A 527 -58.82 17.32 19.00
N TYR A 528 -57.69 17.71 18.39
CA TYR A 528 -57.65 18.61 17.23
C TYR A 528 -57.57 17.92 15.87
N GLY A 529 -57.54 16.58 15.82
CA GLY A 529 -57.43 15.85 14.56
C GLY A 529 -56.12 16.13 13.82
N TYR A 530 -55.04 16.40 14.53
CA TYR A 530 -53.67 16.53 14.00
C TYR A 530 -52.79 15.46 14.64
N SER A 531 -51.98 14.78 13.84
CA SER A 531 -50.99 13.83 14.34
C SER A 531 -49.67 13.97 13.59
N ALA A 532 -48.57 13.94 14.33
CA ALA A 532 -47.22 13.93 13.79
C ALA A 532 -46.48 12.69 14.29
N PHE A 533 -45.84 11.96 13.40
CA PHE A 533 -44.99 10.83 13.78
C PHE A 533 -43.87 10.60 12.76
N LEU A 534 -42.75 10.09 13.25
CA LEU A 534 -41.64 9.63 12.41
C LEU A 534 -42.06 8.33 11.72
N VAL A 535 -41.97 8.30 10.40
CA VAL A 535 -42.32 7.14 9.56
C VAL A 535 -41.11 6.27 9.32
N TYR A 536 -39.98 6.90 8.99
CA TYR A 536 -38.75 6.21 8.61
C TYR A 536 -37.54 7.09 8.94
N ARG A 537 -36.48 6.45 9.40
CA ARG A 537 -35.16 7.05 9.61
C ARG A 537 -34.11 6.03 9.20
N GLY A 538 -33.25 6.39 8.25
CA GLY A 538 -32.21 5.50 7.75
C GLY A 538 -31.74 5.85 6.34
N TYR A 539 -31.12 4.87 5.67
CA TYR A 539 -30.58 5.00 4.32
C TYR A 539 -31.65 5.34 3.28
N GLU A 540 -31.35 6.30 2.40
CA GLU A 540 -32.17 6.63 1.23
C GLU A 540 -31.44 6.14 -0.03
N ASP A 541 -32.10 5.26 -0.80
CA ASP A 541 -31.55 4.82 -2.09
C ASP A 541 -31.69 5.93 -3.13
N SER A 542 -30.56 6.54 -3.49
CA SER A 542 -30.47 7.69 -4.37
C SER A 542 -29.40 7.48 -5.43
N GLN A 543 -29.66 8.02 -6.63
CA GLN A 543 -28.69 7.99 -7.74
C GLN A 543 -27.40 8.76 -7.44
N LEU A 544 -27.42 9.64 -6.43
CA LEU A 544 -26.24 10.40 -6.00
C LEU A 544 -25.29 9.59 -5.13
N ASN A 545 -25.74 8.46 -4.55
CA ASN A 545 -24.93 7.66 -3.64
C ASN A 545 -23.76 7.00 -4.37
N THR A 546 -22.60 6.97 -3.72
CA THR A 546 -21.37 6.34 -4.18
C THR A 546 -20.92 5.28 -3.17
N ASP A 547 -19.75 4.69 -3.40
CA ASP A 547 -19.13 3.78 -2.46
C ASP A 547 -18.67 4.50 -1.19
N ASN A 548 -18.51 5.84 -1.24
CA ASN A 548 -17.94 6.62 -0.14
C ASN A 548 -18.81 7.77 0.36
N ALA A 549 -19.94 8.06 -0.27
CA ALA A 549 -20.88 9.08 0.19
C ALA A 549 -22.31 8.65 -0.13
N TRP A 550 -23.22 8.77 0.82
CA TRP A 550 -24.61 8.34 0.65
C TRP A 550 -25.58 9.27 1.36
N GLN A 551 -26.85 9.18 1.00
CA GLN A 551 -27.90 9.97 1.62
C GLN A 551 -28.67 9.16 2.67
N GLU A 552 -29.04 9.83 3.75
CA GLU A 552 -29.88 9.28 4.80
C GLU A 552 -30.99 10.27 5.11
N VAL A 553 -32.18 9.78 5.41
CA VAL A 553 -33.37 10.62 5.55
C VAL A 553 -34.08 10.39 6.88
N GLU A 554 -34.53 11.48 7.50
CA GLU A 554 -35.60 11.48 8.49
C GLU A 554 -36.92 11.86 7.82
N PHE A 555 -37.90 10.97 7.93
CA PHE A 555 -39.18 11.09 7.23
C PHE A 555 -40.33 11.23 8.22
N PHE A 556 -40.96 12.40 8.25
CA PHE A 556 -42.11 12.68 9.12
C PHE A 556 -43.43 12.67 8.34
N ASN A 557 -44.48 12.16 8.96
CA ASN A 557 -45.85 12.36 8.49
C ASN A 557 -46.59 13.31 9.41
N PHE A 558 -47.16 14.37 8.82
CA PHE A 558 -48.05 15.32 9.47
C PHE A 558 -49.44 15.14 8.88
N HIS A 559 -50.33 14.52 9.65
CA HIS A 559 -51.67 14.17 9.19
C HIS A 559 -52.73 15.10 9.80
N TYR A 560 -53.63 15.61 8.95
CA TYR A 560 -54.73 16.51 9.30
C TYR A 560 -56.08 15.84 8.98
N LYS A 561 -56.81 15.46 10.03
CA LYS A 561 -58.09 14.73 9.97
C LYS A 561 -59.29 15.64 9.68
N HIS A 562 -59.23 16.91 10.10
CA HIS A 562 -60.35 17.85 10.02
C HIS A 562 -60.09 18.98 9.02
N ARG A 563 -60.08 20.24 9.46
CA ARG A 563 -59.83 21.41 8.60
C ARG A 563 -58.41 21.92 8.80
N ASP A 564 -57.72 22.15 7.69
CA ASP A 564 -56.41 22.80 7.61
C ASP A 564 -56.53 24.20 6.99
N ASN A 565 -55.48 25.01 7.15
CA ASN A 565 -55.37 26.35 6.58
C ASN A 565 -54.49 26.40 5.31
N PHE A 566 -54.13 25.27 4.70
CA PHE A 566 -53.20 25.26 3.56
C PHE A 566 -53.80 25.88 2.29
N ASN A 567 -55.13 25.83 2.15
CA ASN A 567 -55.85 26.38 0.99
C ASN A 567 -56.01 27.91 1.03
N SER A 568 -55.88 28.57 2.19
CA SER A 568 -56.07 30.02 2.35
C SER A 568 -54.79 30.84 2.19
N CYS A 569 -53.60 30.22 2.29
CA CYS A 569 -52.30 30.90 2.35
C CYS A 569 -51.43 30.76 1.09
N SER A 570 -51.95 30.23 -0.03
CA SER A 570 -51.12 29.93 -1.20
C SER A 570 -50.98 31.12 -2.17
N LYS A 571 -49.86 31.85 -2.11
CA LYS A 571 -49.31 32.52 -3.30
C LYS A 571 -48.22 31.62 -3.90
N GLY A 572 -48.52 30.94 -5.01
CA GLY A 572 -47.51 30.25 -5.82
C GLY A 572 -47.48 28.72 -5.78
N VAL A 573 -48.08 28.06 -4.79
CA VAL A 573 -48.16 26.58 -4.74
C VAL A 573 -49.31 26.11 -5.63
N ARG A 574 -49.00 25.57 -6.83
CA ARG A 574 -50.01 24.97 -7.71
C ARG A 574 -50.38 23.56 -7.24
N ARG A 575 -51.62 23.46 -6.74
CA ARG A 575 -52.52 22.29 -6.63
C ARG A 575 -51.91 20.99 -6.08
N ILE A 576 -52.30 20.73 -4.83
CA ILE A 576 -52.50 19.40 -4.21
C ILE A 576 -52.98 18.41 -5.27
N LYS A 577 -52.20 17.36 -5.50
CA LYS A 577 -52.54 16.31 -6.47
C LYS A 577 -53.21 15.18 -5.70
N LYS A 578 -54.40 14.79 -6.16
CA LYS A 578 -55.07 13.57 -5.72
C LYS A 578 -54.28 12.40 -6.30
N ILE A 579 -53.66 11.58 -5.44
CA ILE A 579 -53.01 10.33 -5.83
C ILE A 579 -53.97 9.19 -5.52
#